data_AF-A0A960J9C1-F1
#
_entry.id   AF-A0A960J9C1-F1
#
_cell.length_a   1.000
_cell.length_b   1.000
_cell.length_c   1.000
_cell.angle_alpha   90.00
_cell.angle_beta   90.00
_cell.angle_gamma   90.00
#
_symmetry.space_group_name_H-M   'P 1'
#
loop_
_entity.id
_entity.type
_entity.pdbx_description
1 polymer ?
#
loop_
_entity_poly.entity_id
_entity_poly.type
_entity_poly.pdbx_seq_one_letter_code
_entity_poly.pdbx_strand_id
1 'polypeptide(L)'
;MNVDLGPEERAALEAMAAETGESPEEVVRRILCSALHSPQLAPRTVRDARRFANEGGIYVLRTGRSVSAELTDETLRQVREERSGYTPPR
;
A
#
# COMPACT_ATOMS: atom_id res chain seq x y z
N MET A 1 -25.65 -8.88 -3.00
CA MET A 1 -24.97 -8.58 -1.72
C MET A 1 -25.72 -7.39 -1.14
N ASN A 2 -26.28 -7.51 0.07
CA ASN A 2 -27.04 -6.42 0.69
C ASN A 2 -26.17 -5.84 1.81
N VAL A 3 -25.82 -4.57 1.71
CA VAL A 3 -25.02 -3.86 2.72
C VAL A 3 -25.99 -2.94 3.45
N ASP A 4 -26.17 -3.18 4.74
CA ASP A 4 -26.97 -2.29 5.58
C ASP A 4 -26.12 -1.07 5.92
N LEU A 5 -26.47 0.07 5.32
CA LEU A 5 -25.84 1.35 5.59
C LEU A 5 -26.68 2.09 6.63
N GLY A 6 -26.01 2.69 7.61
CA GLY A 6 -26.66 3.59 8.54
C GLY A 6 -27.21 4.84 7.82
N PRO A 7 -28.07 5.61 8.50
CA PRO A 7 -28.71 6.78 7.91
C PRO A 7 -27.71 7.87 7.51
N GLU A 8 -26.60 8.02 8.23
CA GLU A 8 -25.55 9.00 7.92
C GLU A 8 -24.75 8.58 6.67
N GLU A 9 -24.37 7.31 6.57
CA GLU A 9 -23.63 6.79 5.42
C GLU A 9 -24.46 6.84 4.14
N ARG A 10 -25.78 6.60 4.26
CA ARG A 10 -26.71 6.72 3.12
C ARG A 10 -26.84 8.17 2.65
N ALA A 11 -26.96 9.12 3.57
CA ALA A 11 -27.02 10.54 3.22
C ALA A 11 -25.72 11.02 2.56
N ALA A 12 -24.57 10.58 3.08
CA ALA A 12 -23.27 10.87 2.47
C ALA A 12 -23.16 10.27 1.06
N LEU A 13 -23.65 9.05 0.85
CA LEU A 13 -23.64 8.40 -0.45
C LEU A 13 -24.53 9.12 -1.47
N GLU A 14 -25.73 9.53 -1.06
CA GLU A 14 -26.65 10.29 -1.91
C GLU A 14 -26.10 11.68 -2.26
N ALA A 15 -25.45 12.36 -1.32
CA ALA A 15 -24.77 13.63 -1.57
C ALA A 15 -23.65 13.47 -2.60
N MET A 16 -22.79 12.45 -2.46
CA MET A 16 -21.73 12.17 -3.42
C MET A 16 -22.27 11.83 -4.80
N ALA A 17 -23.34 11.04 -4.88
CA ALA A 17 -24.02 10.70 -6.13
C ALA A 17 -24.61 11.94 -6.82
N ALA A 18 -25.19 12.86 -6.05
CA ALA A 18 -25.72 14.12 -6.57
C ALA A 18 -24.62 15.05 -7.10
N GLU A 19 -23.45 15.08 -6.45
CA GLU A 19 -22.30 15.89 -6.89
C GLU A 19 -21.64 15.34 -8.16
N THR A 20 -21.53 14.01 -8.30
CA THR A 20 -20.90 13.39 -9.48
C THR A 20 -21.87 13.10 -10.62
N GLY A 21 -23.19 13.18 -10.37
CA GLY A 21 -24.22 12.79 -11.34
C GLY A 21 -24.25 11.28 -11.61
N GLU A 22 -23.63 10.48 -10.73
CA GLU A 22 -23.56 9.03 -10.81
C GLU A 22 -24.70 8.38 -10.02
N SER A 23 -25.01 7.11 -10.25
CA SER A 23 -25.90 6.37 -9.35
C SER A 23 -25.16 6.03 -8.04
N PRO A 24 -25.87 5.90 -6.90
CA PRO A 24 -25.27 5.49 -5.63
C PRO A 24 -24.45 4.19 -5.73
N GLU A 25 -24.89 3.23 -6.55
CA GLU A 25 -24.18 1.97 -6.78
C GLU A 25 -22.83 2.18 -7.48
N GLU A 26 -22.76 3.12 -8.41
CA GLU A 26 -21.54 3.42 -9.15
C GLU A 26 -20.52 4.16 -8.28
N VAL A 27 -21.00 5.05 -7.40
CA VAL A 27 -20.17 5.68 -6.35
C VAL A 27 -19.59 4.62 -5.42
N VAL A 28 -20.40 3.66 -4.96
CA VAL A 28 -19.92 2.55 -4.11
C VAL A 28 -18.88 1.71 -4.85
N ARG A 29 -19.13 1.35 -6.11
CA ARG A 29 -18.15 0.60 -6.93
C ARG A 29 -16.85 1.35 -7.09
N ARG A 30 -16.88 2.66 -7.36
CA ARG A 30 -15.70 3.50 -7.48
C ARG A 30 -14.91 3.55 -6.17
N ILE A 31 -15.58 3.69 -5.03
CA ILE A 31 -14.95 3.66 -3.71
C ILE A 31 -14.30 2.30 -3.45
N LEU A 32 -15.00 1.19 -3.70
CA LEU A 32 -14.47 -0.16 -3.56
C LEU A 32 -13.29 -0.42 -4.49
N CYS A 33 -13.39 -0.06 -5.76
CA CYS A 33 -12.30 -0.17 -6.71
C CYS A 33 -11.10 0.67 -6.25
N SER A 34 -11.31 1.90 -5.79
CA SER A 34 -10.24 2.73 -5.25
C SER A 34 -9.60 2.11 -4.00
N ALA A 35 -10.40 1.55 -3.09
CA ALA A 35 -9.91 0.90 -1.87
C ALA A 35 -9.14 -0.41 -2.15
N LEU A 36 -9.56 -1.17 -3.16
CA LEU A 36 -8.94 -2.43 -3.55
C LEU A 36 -7.68 -2.23 -4.42
N HIS A 37 -7.65 -1.17 -5.23
CA HIS A 37 -6.51 -0.83 -6.10
C HIS A 37 -5.57 0.20 -5.45
N SER A 38 -5.93 0.79 -4.33
CA SER A 38 -4.98 1.52 -3.50
C SER A 38 -4.03 0.48 -2.91
N PRO A 39 -2.72 0.50 -3.24
CA PRO A 39 -1.76 -0.24 -2.43
C PRO A 39 -1.98 0.26 -1.01
N GLN A 40 -2.22 -0.64 -0.06
CA GLN A 40 -2.42 -0.28 1.35
C GLN A 40 -1.15 0.42 1.88
N LEU A 41 -1.02 1.72 1.59
CA LEU A 41 -0.12 2.65 2.24
C LEU A 41 -0.85 3.15 3.47
N ALA A 42 -1.19 2.23 4.36
CA ALA A 42 -1.28 2.61 5.75
C ALA A 42 0.17 2.69 6.23
N PRO A 43 0.70 3.89 6.56
CA PRO A 43 1.86 3.94 7.44
C PRO A 43 1.37 3.33 8.76
N ARG A 44 1.60 2.02 8.94
CA ARG A 44 1.42 1.39 10.24
C ARG A 44 2.28 2.19 11.20
N THR A 45 1.62 2.87 12.13
CA THR A 45 2.28 3.62 13.19
C THR A 45 3.26 2.68 13.86
N VAL A 46 4.53 2.99 13.68
CA VAL A 46 5.66 2.17 14.08
C VAL A 46 5.80 2.29 15.60
N ARG A 47 4.86 1.71 16.37
CA ARG A 47 5.01 1.59 17.82
C ARG A 47 5.91 0.42 18.22
N ASP A 48 6.15 -0.52 17.31
CA ASP A 48 7.03 -1.68 17.51
C ASP A 48 8.21 -1.71 16.52
N ALA A 49 8.88 -0.57 16.29
CA ALA A 49 10.03 -0.39 15.39
C ALA A 49 11.26 -1.28 15.68
N ARG A 50 11.19 -2.17 16.68
CA ARG A 50 12.31 -2.95 17.20
C ARG A 50 12.28 -4.42 16.81
N ARG A 51 11.23 -4.91 16.12
CA ARG A 51 11.11 -6.32 15.76
C ARG A 51 11.13 -6.50 14.25
N PHE A 52 12.10 -7.26 13.76
CA PHE A 52 12.08 -7.79 12.41
C PHE A 52 10.75 -8.53 12.18
N ALA A 53 10.04 -8.21 11.10
CA ALA A 53 8.80 -8.87 10.71
C ALA A 53 9.11 -9.93 9.64
N ASN A 54 8.56 -11.14 9.77
CA ASN A 54 8.64 -12.13 8.69
C ASN A 54 7.61 -11.80 7.61
N GLU A 55 8.06 -11.48 6.41
CA GLU A 55 7.23 -11.17 5.26
C GLU A 55 7.65 -12.09 4.10
N GLY A 56 6.79 -13.08 3.80
CA GLY A 56 7.05 -14.01 2.70
C GLY A 56 8.34 -14.83 2.86
N GLY A 57 8.73 -15.16 4.10
CA GLY A 57 9.96 -15.91 4.40
C GLY A 57 11.21 -15.04 4.55
N ILE A 58 11.10 -13.71 4.43
CA ILE A 58 12.19 -12.76 4.61
C ILE A 58 11.96 -11.95 5.88
N TYR A 59 12.99 -11.80 6.72
CA TYR A 59 12.92 -10.95 7.91
C TYR A 59 13.21 -9.49 7.53
N VAL A 60 12.21 -8.62 7.65
CA VAL A 60 12.24 -7.22 7.26
C VAL A 60 12.25 -6.32 8.50
N LEU A 61 13.23 -5.42 8.59
CA LEU A 61 13.26 -4.35 9.59
C LEU A 61 12.67 -3.07 9.02
N ARG A 62 11.49 -2.65 9.49
CA ARG A 62 10.90 -1.36 9.12
C ARG A 62 11.34 -0.26 10.07
N THR A 63 12.22 0.61 9.58
CA THR A 63 12.73 1.77 10.32
C THR A 63 11.79 2.99 10.27
N GLY A 64 10.75 2.94 9.42
CA GLY A 64 9.83 4.07 9.18
C GLY A 64 10.46 5.25 8.43
N ARG A 65 11.74 5.14 8.05
CA ARG A 65 12.45 6.14 7.25
C ARG A 65 12.43 5.71 5.78
N SER A 66 12.07 6.63 4.90
CA SER A 66 12.20 6.42 3.46
C SER A 66 13.67 6.21 3.12
N VAL A 67 13.94 5.19 2.31
CA VAL A 67 15.27 4.93 1.75
C VAL A 67 15.43 5.84 0.52
N SER A 68 16.63 6.38 0.29
CA SER A 68 16.89 7.16 -0.92
C SER A 68 16.83 6.27 -2.16
N ALA A 69 16.48 6.85 -3.30
CA ALA A 69 16.47 6.14 -4.59
C ALA A 69 17.87 5.59 -4.90
N GLU A 70 18.92 6.39 -4.69
CA GLU A 70 20.33 6.00 -4.88
C GLU A 70 20.70 4.75 -4.08
N LEU A 71 20.34 4.70 -2.78
CA LEU A 71 20.64 3.55 -1.93
C LEU A 71 19.84 2.31 -2.36
N THR A 72 18.63 2.50 -2.87
CA THR A 72 17.79 1.42 -3.41
C THR A 72 18.41 0.84 -4.68
N ASP A 73 18.80 1.71 -5.61
CA ASP A 73 19.42 1.31 -6.88
C ASP A 73 20.74 0.59 -6.67
N GLU A 74 21.58 1.10 -5.77
CA GLU A 74 22.85 0.47 -5.40
C GLU A 74 22.65 -0.91 -4.75
N THR A 75 21.69 -1.03 -3.84
CA THR A 75 21.36 -2.33 -3.20
C THR A 75 20.88 -3.33 -4.24
N LEU A 76 20.02 -2.90 -5.18
CA LEU A 76 19.54 -3.77 -6.27
C LEU A 76 20.66 -4.20 -7.21
N ARG A 77 21.61 -3.30 -7.51
CA ARG A 77 22.82 -3.60 -8.29
C ARG A 77 23.65 -4.68 -7.59
N GLN A 78 23.95 -4.50 -6.31
CA GLN A 78 24.74 -5.46 -5.52
C GLN A 78 24.08 -6.84 -5.47
N VAL A 79 22.76 -6.91 -5.22
CA VAL A 79 22.03 -8.20 -5.21
C VAL A 79 22.09 -8.90 -6.58
N ARG A 80 22.04 -8.15 -7.68
CA ARG A 80 22.17 -8.72 -9.03
C ARG A 80 23.58 -9.25 -9.27
N GLU A 81 24.60 -8.51 -8.85
CA GLU A 81 26.00 -8.91 -8.95
C GLU A 81 26.26 -10.21 -8.16
N GLU A 82 25.82 -10.27 -6.90
CA GLU A 82 25.93 -11.45 -6.04
C GLU A 82 25.21 -12.67 -6.64
N ARG A 83 24.00 -12.49 -7.19
CA ARG A 83 23.25 -13.57 -7.85
C ARG A 83 23.86 -14.02 -9.17
N SER A 84 24.52 -13.13 -9.89
CA SER A 84 25.20 -13.43 -11.15
C SER A 84 26.56 -14.12 -10.96
N GLY A 85 27.03 -14.27 -9.72
CA GLY A 85 28.37 -14.79 -9.42
C GLY A 85 29.48 -13.82 -9.80
N TYR A 86 29.16 -12.54 -10.01
CA TYR A 86 30.13 -11.52 -10.37
C TYR A 86 31.02 -11.21 -9.16
N THR A 87 32.29 -11.60 -9.25
CA THR A 87 33.32 -11.18 -8.30
C THR A 87 34.09 -10.02 -8.94
N PRO A 88 33.95 -8.78 -8.45
CA PRO A 88 34.71 -7.66 -9.01
C PRO A 88 36.22 -7.91 -8.82
N PRO A 89 37.06 -7.58 -9.81
CA PRO A 89 38.51 -7.69 -9.65
C PRO A 89 39.01 -6.71 -8.58
N ARG A 90 39.98 -7.17 -7.79
CA ARG A 90 40.67 -6.39 -6.75
C ARG A 90 41.50 -5.24 -7.31
#